data_AF-A0A9W6LPE8-F1
#
_entry.id   AF-A0A9W6LPE8-F1
#
_cell.length_a   1.000
_cell.length_b   1.000
_cell.length_c   1.000
_cell.angle_alpha   90.00
_cell.angle_beta   90.00
_cell.angle_gamma   90.00
#
_symmetry.space_group_name_H-M   'P 1'
#
loop_
_entity.id
_entity.type
_entity.pdbx_description
1 polymer ?
#
loop_
_entity_poly.entity_id
_entity_poly.type
_entity_poly.pdbx_seq_one_letter_code
_entity_poly.pdbx_strand_id
1 'polypeptide(L)' 'MERELAKVRRNIYVSRAISKLQEKSQEYINFLEIFEHKYTQEAVKAALRELYMFNREIKDIKGLTAALIIKNYHL' A
#
# COMPACT_ATOMS: atom_id res chain seq x y z
N MET A 1 -1.63 6.38 -16.63
CA MET A 1 -0.60 6.01 -15.64
C MET A 1 -0.46 7.08 -14.54
N GLU A 2 -0.17 8.34 -14.85
CA GLU A 2 -0.03 9.40 -13.82
C GLU A 2 -1.27 9.64 -12.93
N ARG A 3 -2.49 9.51 -13.47
CA ARG A 3 -3.74 9.61 -12.69
C ARG A 3 -3.92 8.50 -11.65
N GLU A 4 -3.39 7.31 -11.93
CA GLU A 4 -3.47 6.13 -11.06
C GLU A 4 -2.48 6.29 -9.89
N LEU A 5 -1.24 6.66 -10.23
CA LEU A 5 -0.17 7.04 -9.32
C LEU A 5 -0.58 8.11 -8.29
N ALA A 6 -1.24 9.17 -8.76
CA ALA A 6 -1.72 10.24 -7.88
C ALA A 6 -2.78 9.74 -6.88
N LYS A 7 -3.64 8.79 -7.27
CA LYS A 7 -4.63 8.17 -6.36
C LYS A 7 -3.97 7.28 -5.33
N VAL A 8 -3.00 6.46 -5.73
CA VAL A 8 -2.23 5.61 -4.80
C VAL A 8 -1.48 6.48 -3.80
N ARG A 9 -0.77 7.52 -4.26
CA ARG A 9 -0.12 8.50 -3.38
C ARG A 9 -1.07 9.11 -2.37
N ARG A 10 -2.28 9.53 -2.77
CA ARG A 10 -3.32 10.02 -1.83
C ARG A 10 -3.74 8.95 -0.81
N ASN A 11 -3.84 7.68 -1.21
CA ASN A 11 -4.24 6.58 -0.33
C ASN A 11 -3.15 6.12 0.64
N ILE A 12 -1.86 6.34 0.34
CA ILE A 12 -0.74 6.17 1.29
C ILE A 12 -0.91 7.08 2.52
N TYR A 13 -1.63 8.21 2.39
CA TYR A 13 -1.99 9.08 3.53
C TYR A 13 -3.21 8.63 4.30
N VAL A 14 -3.97 7.67 3.78
CA VAL A 14 -5.12 7.12 4.49
C VAL A 14 -4.63 6.12 5.54
N SER A 15 -3.71 5.19 5.23
CA SER A 15 -3.27 4.16 6.17
C SER A 15 -2.48 4.71 7.40
N ARG A 16 -2.93 4.38 8.62
CA ARG A 16 -2.31 4.77 9.91
C ARG A 16 -0.97 4.08 10.16
N ALA A 17 -0.84 2.82 9.75
CA ALA A 17 0.41 2.10 9.83
C ALA A 17 1.48 2.72 8.91
N ILE A 18 1.05 3.18 7.72
CA ILE A 18 1.92 3.79 6.72
C ILE A 18 2.20 5.26 7.03
N SER A 19 1.27 5.98 7.67
CA SER A 19 1.47 7.37 8.10
C SER A 19 2.51 7.51 9.21
N LYS A 20 2.82 6.44 9.93
CA LYS A 20 3.85 6.38 10.97
C LYS A 20 5.25 6.08 10.42
N LEU A 21 5.37 5.74 9.14
CA LEU A 21 6.68 5.64 8.50
C LEU A 21 7.28 7.05 8.44
N GLN A 22 8.40 7.27 9.15
CA GLN A 22 9.10 8.56 9.22
C GLN A 22 9.36 9.15 7.83
N GLU A 23 9.60 8.27 6.87
CA GLU A 23 9.69 8.60 5.48
C GLU A 23 8.71 7.68 4.76
N LYS A 24 7.65 8.26 4.19
CA LYS A 24 6.91 7.62 3.09
C LYS A 24 7.84 7.60 1.89
N SER A 25 8.91 6.82 2.02
CA SER A 25 10.07 6.89 1.18
C SER A 25 9.61 6.64 -0.25
N GLN A 26 10.24 7.33 -1.20
CA GLN A 26 9.97 7.11 -2.61
C GLN A 26 10.09 5.62 -2.96
N GLU A 27 10.93 4.88 -2.23
CA GLU A 27 11.06 3.43 -2.31
C GLU A 27 9.76 2.66 -2.00
N TYR A 28 9.00 3.05 -0.97
CA TYR A 28 7.71 2.43 -0.66
C TYR A 28 6.64 2.77 -1.70
N ILE A 29 6.68 3.99 -2.23
CA ILE A 29 5.83 4.41 -3.35
C ILE A 29 6.14 3.54 -4.58
N ASN A 30 7.40 3.44 -4.98
CA ASN A 30 7.85 2.61 -6.11
C ASN A 30 7.47 1.13 -5.92
N PHE A 31 7.54 0.60 -4.69
CA PHE A 31 7.07 -0.74 -4.37
C PHE A 31 5.58 -0.92 -4.69
N LEU A 32 4.72 0.02 -4.29
CA LEU A 32 3.28 -0.03 -4.59
C LEU A 32 3.01 0.07 -6.10
N GLU A 33 3.80 0.87 -6.82
CA GLU A 33 3.71 1.00 -8.28
C GLU A 33 3.97 -0.33 -8.98
N ILE A 34 5.04 -1.04 -8.60
CA ILE A 34 5.36 -2.37 -9.15
C ILE A 34 4.22 -3.37 -8.90
N PHE A 35 3.64 -3.34 -7.70
CA PHE A 35 2.55 -4.24 -7.34
C PHE A 35 1.22 -3.90 -8.02
N GLU A 36 0.93 -2.63 -8.27
CA GLU A 36 -0.25 -2.20 -9.04
C GLU A 36 -0.22 -2.76 -10.47
N HIS A 37 0.94 -2.67 -11.13
CA HIS A 37 1.14 -3.26 -12.46
C HIS A 37 0.96 -4.78 -12.48
N LYS A 38 1.26 -5.46 -11.36
CA LYS A 38 1.24 -6.93 -11.26
C LYS A 38 -0.10 -7.50 -10.78
N TYR A 39 -0.82 -6.83 -9.89
CA TYR A 39 -1.96 -7.37 -9.16
C TYR A 39 -3.24 -6.52 -9.21
N THR A 40 -3.27 -5.43 -10.00
CA THR A 40 -4.37 -4.42 -10.09
C THR A 40 -4.35 -3.34 -9.01
N GLN A 41 -4.87 -2.17 -9.38
CA GLN A 41 -5.02 -1.02 -8.50
C GLN A 41 -6.00 -1.32 -7.34
N GLU A 42 -7.02 -2.12 -7.59
CA GLU A 42 -8.10 -2.44 -6.64
C GLU A 42 -7.58 -3.30 -5.49
N ALA A 43 -6.77 -4.32 -5.80
CA ALA A 43 -6.11 -5.15 -4.78
C ALA A 43 -5.16 -4.31 -3.91
N VAL A 44 -4.42 -3.38 -4.52
CA VAL A 44 -3.56 -2.43 -3.80
C VAL A 44 -4.37 -1.51 -2.88
N LYS A 45 -5.48 -0.95 -3.36
CA LYS A 45 -6.37 -0.12 -2.51
C LYS A 45 -6.94 -0.90 -1.33
N ALA A 46 -7.37 -2.14 -1.55
CA ALA A 46 -7.91 -3.00 -0.49
C ALA A 46 -6.85 -3.29 0.59
N ALA A 47 -5.63 -3.63 0.18
CA ALA A 47 -4.52 -3.84 1.10
C ALA A 47 -4.19 -2.59 1.93
N LEU A 48 -4.15 -1.41 1.29
CA LEU A 48 -3.91 -0.13 1.98
C LEU A 48 -5.02 0.20 3.00
N ARG A 49 -6.28 -0.16 2.71
CA ARG A 49 -7.40 -0.02 3.66
C ARG A 49 -7.28 -0.98 4.83
N GLU A 50 -6.89 -2.24 4.59
CA GLU A 50 -6.63 -3.17 5.70
C GLU A 50 -5.48 -2.66 6.59
N LEU A 51 -4.41 -2.13 6.00
CA LEU A 51 -3.30 -1.50 6.73
C LEU A 51 -3.73 -0.33 7.61
N TYR A 52 -4.82 0.37 7.27
CA TYR A 52 -5.38 1.43 8.11
C TYR A 52 -5.85 0.93 9.47
N MET A 53 -6.34 -0.31 9.53
CA MET A 53 -6.87 -0.91 10.76
C MET A 53 -5.77 -1.33 11.73
N PHE A 54 -4.51 -1.39 11.28
CA PHE A 54 -3.38 -1.68 12.15
C PHE A 54 -2.96 -0.44 12.93
N ASN A 55 -3.27 -0.43 14.23
CA ASN A 55 -2.90 0.67 15.13
C ASN A 55 -1.47 0.60 15.69
N ARG A 56 -0.79 -0.54 15.49
CA ARG A 56 0.60 -0.78 15.94
C ARG A 56 1.61 -0.49 14.84
N GLU A 57 2.84 -0.20 15.25
CA GLU A 57 3.98 -0.16 14.34
C GLU A 57 4.19 -1.54 13.69
N ILE A 58 4.53 -1.52 12.40
CA ILE A 58 4.72 -2.74 11.61
C ILE A 58 6.18 -2.77 11.17
N LYS A 59 6.93 -3.71 11.75
CA LYS A 59 8.39 -3.85 11.54
C LYS A 59 8.75 -4.12 10.08
N ASP A 60 7.95 -4.92 9.38
CA ASP A 60 8.07 -5.18 7.94
C ASP A 60 6.76 -4.81 7.22
N ILE A 61 6.59 -3.51 6.97
CA ILE A 61 5.40 -3.01 6.30
C ILE A 61 5.33 -3.41 4.82
N LYS A 62 6.46 -3.57 4.13
CA LYS A 62 6.50 -3.99 2.72
C LYS A 62 6.03 -5.44 2.58
N GLY A 63 6.55 -6.34 3.42
CA GLY A 63 6.15 -7.75 3.43
C GLY A 63 4.66 -7.92 3.75
N LEU A 64 4.16 -7.23 4.77
CA LEU A 64 2.73 -7.28 5.10
C LEU A 64 1.86 -6.72 3.95
N THR A 65 2.28 -5.62 3.34
CA THR A 65 1.54 -5.00 2.23
C THR A 65 1.50 -5.93 1.03
N ALA A 66 2.62 -6.56 0.66
CA ALA A 66 2.65 -7.56 -0.41
C ALA A 66 1.68 -8.72 -0.13
N ALA A 67 1.68 -9.24 1.10
CA ALA A 67 0.80 -10.34 1.50
C ALA A 67 -0.69 -9.95 1.38
N LEU A 68 -1.06 -8.74 1.81
CA LEU A 68 -2.42 -8.23 1.71
C LEU A 68 -2.84 -7.96 0.25
N ILE A 69 -1.93 -7.50 -0.60
CA ILE A 69 -2.21 -7.31 -2.03
C ILE A 69 -2.50 -8.65 -2.70
N ILE A 70 -1.65 -9.65 -2.47
CA ILE A 70 -1.82 -11.00 -3.02
C ILE A 70 -3.15 -11.60 -2.54
N LYS A 71 -3.44 -11.49 -1.24
CA LYS A 71 -4.72 -11.93 -0.65
C LYS A 71 -5.93 -11.29 -1.34
N ASN A 72 -5.89 -9.98 -1.57
CA ASN A 72 -7.00 -9.23 -2.17
C ASN A 72 -7.10 -9.36 -3.70
N TYR A 73 -6.07 -9.87 -4.38
CA TYR A 73 -6.13 -10.16 -5.80
C TYR A 73 -6.87 -11.48 -6.12
N HIS A 74 -6.86 -12.42 -5.17
CA HIS A 74 -7.49 -13.73 -5.33
C HIS A 74 -8.97 -13.76 -4.86
N LEU A 75 -9.54 -12.61 -4.51
CA LEU A 75 -10.94 -12.42 -4.11
C LEU A 75 -11.73 -11.76 -5.25
#